data_AF-A0AAN8JRF7-F1
#
_entry.id   AF-A0AAN8JRF7-F1
#
_cell.length_a   1.000
_cell.length_b   1.000
_cell.length_c   1.000
_cell.angle_alpha   90.00
_cell.angle_beta   90.00
_cell.angle_gamma   90.00
#
_symmetry.space_group_name_H-M   'P 1'
#
loop_
_entity.id
_entity.type
_entity.pdbx_description
1 polymer ?
#
loop_
_entity_poly.entity_id
_entity_poly.type
_entity_poly.pdbx_seq_one_letter_code
_entity_poly.pdbx_strand_id
1 'polypeptide(L)'
;MRFAVAVAVSVIAVITLLTTCEATSLPAYCLLPKVTGSCNQLYSRYYYDTKTDSCTHFIYSGCDGNKNNFRTYRDCKRRCNNW
;
A
#
# COMPACT_ATOMS: atom_id res chain seq x y z
N MET A 1 25.39 23.06 0.37
CA MET A 1 25.60 24.02 1.48
C MET A 1 24.68 25.21 1.22
N ARG A 2 23.66 25.36 2.07
CA ARG A 2 22.76 26.51 2.29
C ARG A 2 22.37 27.39 1.08
N PHE A 3 21.08 27.42 0.76
CA PHE A 3 20.44 28.68 0.35
C PHE A 3 19.14 28.87 1.14
N ALA A 4 19.23 29.72 2.16
CA ALA A 4 18.07 30.33 2.80
C ALA A 4 17.58 31.44 1.87
N VAL A 5 16.31 31.43 1.45
CA VAL A 5 15.72 32.61 0.79
C VAL A 5 14.30 32.81 1.30
N ALA A 6 14.12 33.93 2.02
CA ALA A 6 12.84 34.54 2.29
C ALA A 6 12.23 35.05 0.97
N VAL A 7 10.96 34.73 0.67
CA VAL A 7 10.30 35.23 -0.54
C VAL A 7 8.99 35.93 -0.16
N ALA A 8 8.89 37.17 -0.64
CA ALA A 8 7.84 38.13 -0.36
C ALA A 8 6.47 37.73 -0.95
N VAL A 9 5.42 38.23 -0.30
CA VAL A 9 4.00 37.99 -0.54
C VAL A 9 3.58 38.48 -1.93
N SER A 10 3.53 37.57 -2.91
CA SER A 10 2.69 37.68 -4.14
C SER A 10 2.82 36.48 -5.10
N VAL A 11 3.75 35.54 -4.88
CA VAL A 11 3.94 34.33 -5.74
C VAL A 11 3.50 33.02 -5.05
N ILE A 12 2.65 33.11 -4.03
CA ILE A 12 2.29 31.98 -3.15
C ILE A 12 1.34 30.98 -3.83
N ALA A 13 0.57 31.38 -4.85
CA ALA A 13 -0.48 30.52 -5.41
C ALA A 13 -0.01 29.52 -6.49
N VAL A 14 1.11 29.77 -7.19
CA VAL A 14 1.56 28.92 -8.32
C VAL A 14 2.67 27.96 -7.91
N ILE A 15 3.51 28.34 -6.95
CA ILE A 15 4.56 27.46 -6.41
C ILE A 15 3.92 26.28 -5.64
N THR A 16 2.76 26.47 -5.02
CA THR A 16 2.02 25.40 -4.31
C THR A 16 1.28 24.43 -5.24
N LEU A 17 1.16 24.71 -6.55
CA LEU A 17 0.46 23.84 -7.51
C LEU A 17 1.39 22.93 -8.33
N LEU A 18 2.71 23.10 -8.23
CA LEU A 18 3.71 22.30 -8.97
C LEU A 18 4.53 21.34 -8.08
N THR A 19 4.42 21.43 -6.75
CA THR A 19 5.35 20.73 -5.83
C THR A 19 4.84 19.47 -5.14
N THR A 20 3.62 18.98 -5.39
CA THR A 20 3.23 17.66 -4.88
C THR A 20 2.55 16.84 -5.95
N CYS A 21 3.34 16.06 -6.69
CA CYS A 21 2.87 14.74 -7.06
C CYS A 21 2.74 13.96 -5.75
N GLU A 22 1.56 13.97 -5.13
CA GLU A 22 1.27 13.01 -4.07
C GLU A 22 1.11 11.65 -4.74
N ALA A 23 2.24 11.00 -5.01
CA ALA A 23 2.25 9.56 -5.19
C ALA A 23 1.75 8.98 -3.87
N THR A 24 0.49 8.53 -3.82
CA THR A 24 -0.01 7.80 -2.66
C THR A 24 0.89 6.58 -2.49
N SER A 25 1.84 6.65 -1.56
CA SER A 25 2.81 5.58 -1.37
C SER A 25 2.05 4.32 -0.97
N LEU A 26 2.31 3.22 -1.67
CA LEU A 26 1.71 1.94 -1.35
C LEU A 26 1.94 1.62 0.14
N PRO A 27 0.91 1.25 0.92
CA PRO A 27 1.10 0.94 2.33
C PRO A 27 2.14 -0.17 2.51
N ALA A 28 3.08 -0.01 3.44
CA ALA A 28 4.18 -0.95 3.63
C ALA A 28 3.72 -2.40 3.88
N TYR A 29 2.53 -2.60 4.47
CA TYR A 29 2.00 -3.95 4.66
C TYR A 29 1.66 -4.65 3.33
N CYS A 30 1.37 -3.94 2.25
CA CYS A 30 1.15 -4.53 0.94
C CYS A 30 2.42 -5.18 0.37
N LEU A 31 3.60 -4.76 0.86
CA LEU A 31 4.89 -5.32 0.44
C LEU A 31 5.29 -6.58 1.23
N LEU A 32 4.52 -6.96 2.26
CA LEU A 32 4.81 -8.16 3.04
C LEU A 32 4.50 -9.43 2.24
N PRO A 33 5.23 -10.54 2.45
CA PRO A 33 4.91 -11.80 1.79
C PRO A 33 3.56 -12.35 2.27
N LYS A 34 2.93 -13.24 1.50
CA LYS A 34 1.83 -14.07 2.02
C LYS A 34 2.32 -14.95 3.18
N VAL A 35 1.50 -15.11 4.21
CA VAL A 35 1.80 -15.98 5.35
C VAL A 35 0.61 -16.89 5.61
N THR A 36 0.81 -18.19 5.42
CA THR A 36 -0.19 -19.22 5.75
C THR A 36 -0.45 -19.25 7.25
N GLY A 37 0.58 -19.15 8.09
CA GLY A 37 0.48 -19.28 9.55
C GLY A 37 0.51 -20.74 10.02
N SER A 38 0.36 -20.98 11.32
CA SER A 38 0.62 -22.28 11.97
C SER A 38 -0.63 -23.04 12.44
N CYS A 39 -1.82 -22.46 12.28
CA CYS A 39 -3.09 -23.06 12.71
C CYS A 39 -3.61 -24.13 11.72
N ASN A 40 -4.76 -24.74 12.04
CA ASN A 40 -5.34 -25.84 11.26
C ASN A 40 -6.64 -25.49 10.51
N GLN A 41 -6.95 -24.20 10.35
CA GLN A 41 -8.13 -23.76 9.58
C GLN A 41 -7.77 -23.50 8.13
N LEU A 42 -8.77 -23.53 7.24
CA LEU A 42 -8.57 -23.26 5.81
C LEU A 42 -9.43 -22.08 5.39
N TYR A 43 -8.87 -20.86 5.51
CA TYR A 43 -9.54 -19.65 5.05
C TYR A 43 -9.01 -19.24 3.68
N SER A 44 -9.93 -19.15 2.70
CA SER A 44 -9.67 -18.46 1.43
C SER A 44 -9.44 -16.96 1.68
N ARG A 45 -8.27 -16.46 1.27
CA ARG A 45 -7.85 -15.06 1.43
C ARG A 45 -7.13 -14.56 0.19
N TYR A 46 -6.89 -13.26 0.16
CA TYR A 46 -6.13 -12.58 -0.90
C TYR A 46 -4.97 -11.82 -0.29
N TYR A 47 -3.84 -11.79 -0.97
CA TYR A 47 -2.70 -10.93 -0.67
C TYR A 47 -2.30 -10.17 -1.94
N TYR A 48 -1.66 -9.02 -1.78
CA TYR A 48 -1.09 -8.31 -2.91
C TYR A 48 0.29 -8.88 -3.25
N ASP A 49 0.44 -9.34 -4.49
CA ASP A 49 1.68 -9.89 -5.03
C ASP A 49 2.38 -8.83 -5.88
N THR A 50 3.47 -8.28 -5.34
CA THR A 50 4.28 -7.24 -5.99
C THR A 50 4.98 -7.70 -7.26
N LYS A 51 5.09 -9.02 -7.52
CA LYS A 51 5.71 -9.55 -8.74
C LYS A 51 4.76 -9.51 -9.93
N THR A 52 3.47 -9.76 -9.66
CA THR A 52 2.41 -9.77 -10.68
C THR A 52 1.60 -8.48 -10.69
N ASP A 53 1.89 -7.59 -9.75
CA ASP A 53 1.17 -6.35 -9.54
C ASP A 53 -0.34 -6.59 -9.37
N SER A 54 -0.72 -7.61 -8.60
CA SER A 54 -2.11 -8.04 -8.51
C SER A 54 -2.45 -8.69 -7.17
N CYS A 55 -3.74 -8.76 -6.88
CA CYS A 55 -4.25 -9.45 -5.70
C CYS A 55 -4.46 -10.93 -6.01
N THR A 56 -3.70 -11.81 -5.36
CA THR A 56 -3.70 -13.26 -5.62
C THR A 56 -4.32 -14.01 -4.45
N HIS A 57 -5.04 -15.09 -4.76
CA HIS A 57 -5.63 -15.97 -3.76
C HIS A 57 -4.56 -16.81 -3.03
N PHE A 58 -4.76 -17.06 -1.73
CA PHE A 58 -3.99 -18.01 -0.94
C PHE A 58 -4.82 -18.56 0.23
N ILE A 59 -4.34 -19.63 0.86
CA ILE A 59 -4.96 -20.22 2.05
C ILE A 59 -4.28 -19.69 3.32
N TYR A 60 -5.09 -19.20 4.25
CA TYR A 60 -4.67 -18.75 5.57
C TYR A 60 -5.15 -19.73 6.65
N SER A 61 -4.22 -20.13 7.51
CA SER A 61 -4.40 -21.12 8.58
C SER A 61 -5.32 -20.69 9.73
N GLY A 62 -5.59 -19.38 9.85
CA GLY A 62 -6.41 -18.81 10.92
C GLY A 62 -5.64 -18.00 11.97
N CYS A 63 -4.35 -18.24 12.16
CA CYS A 63 -3.48 -17.48 13.07
C CYS A 63 -2.12 -17.15 12.45
N ASP A 64 -1.31 -16.34 13.15
CA ASP A 64 0.07 -15.99 12.79
C ASP A 64 0.27 -15.42 11.38
N GLY A 65 -0.77 -14.81 10.83
CA GLY A 65 -0.70 -14.07 9.57
C GLY A 65 -0.09 -12.68 9.74
N ASN A 66 0.08 -11.98 8.63
CA ASN A 66 0.41 -10.56 8.63
C ASN A 66 -0.72 -9.73 8.00
N LYS A 67 -0.48 -8.43 7.82
CA LYS A 67 -1.49 -7.48 7.32
C LYS A 67 -1.73 -7.57 5.80
N ASN A 68 -0.90 -8.28 5.03
CA ASN A 68 -1.16 -8.58 3.62
C ASN A 68 -2.12 -9.78 3.48
N ASN A 69 -3.31 -9.67 4.08
CA ASN A 69 -4.29 -10.75 4.18
C ASN A 69 -5.70 -10.15 4.19
N PHE A 70 -6.42 -10.33 3.07
CA PHE A 70 -7.73 -9.74 2.84
C PHE A 70 -8.77 -10.82 2.59
N ARG A 71 -10.01 -10.59 3.04
CA ARG A 71 -11.11 -11.55 2.86
C ARG A 71 -11.62 -11.63 1.42
N THR A 72 -11.45 -10.57 0.63
CA THR A 72 -11.97 -10.50 -0.74
C THR A 72 -10.97 -9.82 -1.66
N TYR A 73 -11.02 -10.17 -2.95
CA TYR A 73 -10.20 -9.55 -4.00
C TYR A 73 -10.39 -8.03 -4.05
N ARG A 74 -11.64 -7.55 -4.01
CA ARG A 74 -11.98 -6.11 -4.04
C ARG A 74 -11.33 -5.34 -2.90
N ASP A 75 -11.30 -5.94 -1.71
CA ASP A 75 -10.77 -5.31 -0.52
C ASP A 75 -9.23 -5.26 -0.50
N CYS A 76 -8.59 -6.25 -1.13
CA CYS A 76 -7.15 -6.19 -1.44
C CYS A 76 -6.84 -5.10 -2.47
N LYS A 77 -7.56 -5.09 -3.60
CA LYS A 77 -7.36 -4.11 -4.69
C LYS A 77 -7.45 -2.68 -4.16
N ARG A 78 -8.55 -2.38 -3.46
CA ARG A 78 -8.80 -1.05 -2.87
C ARG A 78 -7.69 -0.57 -1.93
N ARG A 79 -6.95 -1.47 -1.27
CA ARG A 79 -5.94 -1.11 -0.28
C ARG A 79 -4.50 -1.11 -0.79
N CYS A 80 -4.23 -1.92 -1.82
CA CYS A 80 -2.87 -2.23 -2.23
C CYS A 80 -2.63 -2.07 -3.73
N ASN A 81 -3.60 -1.58 -4.49
CA ASN A 81 -3.52 -1.55 -5.92
C ASN A 81 -4.28 -0.31 -6.42
N ASN A 82 -3.57 0.82 -6.39
CA ASN A 82 -4.08 2.17 -6.70
C ASN A 82 -3.78 2.57 -8.14
N TRP A 83 -4.26 1.79 -9.11
CA TRP A 83 -4.27 2.19 -10.52
C TRP A 83 -5.68 2.12 -11.06
#